data_AF-I7CM49-F1
#
_entry.id   AF-I7CM49-F1
#
_cell.length_a   1.000
_cell.length_b   1.000
_cell.length_c   1.000
_cell.angle_alpha   90.00
_cell.angle_beta   90.00
_cell.angle_gamma   90.00
#
_symmetry.space_group_name_H-M   'P 1'
#
loop_
_entity.id
_entity.type
_entity.pdbx_description
1 polymer ?
#
loop_
_entity_poly.entity_id
_entity_poly.type
_entity_poly.pdbx_seq_one_letter_code
_entity_poly.pdbx_strand_id
1 'polypeptide(L)'
;KGGIGKSTTTSNLSAALSKLGYKVMQFGCDPKSDSTNTLRDGTYIPTVLDTLREKNQVNAHEVIYKGFNGIYCVEAGGPAPGVGCAGRGIITAVELFKQQRIFEELDLDFVIYDVLGDVVCGGFAVPIREGIAEHVFTVSSADFMALYAANN
;
A
#
# COMPACT_ATOMS: atom_id res chain seq x y z
N LYS A 1 2.37 12.67 -7.52
CA LYS A 1 3.41 13.46 -6.83
C LYS A 1 3.49 13.13 -5.33
N GLY A 2 4.67 13.17 -4.72
CA GLY A 2 4.92 13.12 -3.29
C GLY A 2 4.45 14.40 -2.60
N GLY A 3 4.00 14.30 -1.35
CA GLY A 3 3.52 15.47 -0.59
C GLY A 3 2.17 16.04 -1.02
N ILE A 4 1.47 15.44 -1.99
CA ILE A 4 0.12 15.88 -2.42
C ILE A 4 -1.01 15.42 -1.48
N GLY A 5 -0.69 14.64 -0.44
CA GLY A 5 -1.68 14.10 0.49
C GLY A 5 -2.32 12.78 0.07
N LYS A 6 -1.63 11.93 -0.73
CA LYS A 6 -2.11 10.59 -1.12
C LYS A 6 -2.48 9.75 0.10
N SER A 7 -1.51 9.43 0.95
CA SER A 7 -1.71 8.60 2.14
C SER A 7 -2.76 9.17 3.10
N THR A 8 -2.80 10.49 3.27
CA THR A 8 -3.85 11.15 4.05
C THR A 8 -5.24 10.91 3.47
N THR A 9 -5.38 11.04 2.15
CA THR A 9 -6.65 10.79 1.45
C THR A 9 -7.03 9.32 1.53
N THR A 10 -6.08 8.41 1.27
CA THR A 10 -6.26 6.96 1.33
C THR A 10 -6.72 6.51 2.72
N SER A 11 -6.06 6.95 3.79
CA SER A 11 -6.44 6.57 5.15
C SER A 11 -7.82 7.10 5.54
N ASN A 12 -8.20 8.31 5.13
CA ASN A 12 -9.54 8.82 5.36
C ASN A 12 -10.60 8.07 4.55
N LEU A 13 -10.30 7.65 3.32
CA LEU A 13 -11.17 6.80 2.51
C LEU A 13 -11.36 5.42 3.18
N SER A 14 -10.28 4.78 3.62
CA SER A 14 -10.32 3.52 4.36
C SER A 14 -11.17 3.64 5.64
N ALA A 15 -11.00 4.73 6.40
CA ALA A 15 -11.78 5.02 7.59
C ALA A 15 -13.27 5.26 7.28
N ALA A 16 -13.58 5.95 6.18
CA ALA A 16 -14.97 6.17 5.77
C ALA A 16 -15.66 4.86 5.35
N LEU A 17 -14.99 4.05 4.53
CA LEU A 17 -15.52 2.76 4.07
C LEU A 17 -15.74 1.79 5.23
N SER A 18 -14.80 1.71 6.18
CA SER A 18 -14.99 0.85 7.35
C SER A 18 -16.16 1.30 8.22
N LYS A 19 -16.40 2.61 8.36
CA LYS A 19 -17.59 3.13 9.07
C LYS A 19 -18.91 2.81 8.38
N LEU A 20 -18.88 2.57 7.07
CA LEU A 20 -20.04 2.09 6.31
C LEU A 20 -20.25 0.57 6.45
N GLY A 21 -19.38 -0.13 7.20
CA GLY A 21 -19.48 -1.56 7.47
C GLY A 21 -18.65 -2.44 6.55
N TYR A 22 -17.86 -1.88 5.63
CA TYR A 22 -17.00 -2.64 4.74
C TYR A 22 -15.72 -3.13 5.43
N LYS A 23 -15.27 -4.34 5.08
CA LYS A 23 -13.96 -4.87 5.44
C LYS A 23 -12.91 -4.32 4.49
N VAL A 24 -12.03 -3.48 5.02
CA VAL A 24 -11.03 -2.77 4.23
C VAL A 24 -9.63 -3.21 4.62
N MET A 25 -8.78 -3.39 3.61
CA MET A 25 -7.34 -3.45 3.76
C MET A 25 -6.68 -2.26 3.07
N GLN A 26 -5.82 -1.52 3.76
CA GLN A 26 -4.92 -0.54 3.16
C GLN A 26 -3.52 -1.13 3.07
N PHE A 27 -3.01 -1.18 1.83
CA PHE A 27 -1.70 -1.70 1.49
C PHE A 27 -0.79 -0.53 1.09
N GLY A 28 0.16 -0.18 1.95
CA GLY A 28 1.16 0.84 1.69
C GLY A 28 2.18 0.34 0.66
N CYS A 29 2.22 1.00 -0.49
CA CYS A 29 3.12 0.71 -1.61
C CYS A 29 4.10 1.87 -1.88
N ASP A 30 4.36 2.67 -0.85
CA ASP A 30 5.38 3.73 -0.86
C ASP A 30 6.61 3.24 -0.08
N PRO A 31 7.84 3.33 -0.63
CA PRO A 31 9.05 2.95 0.10
C PRO A 31 9.22 3.70 1.44
N LYS A 32 8.54 4.84 1.64
CA LYS A 32 8.52 5.58 2.91
C LYS A 32 7.85 4.80 4.05
N SER A 33 6.97 3.84 3.73
CA SER A 33 6.37 2.89 4.69
C SER A 33 5.60 3.53 5.85
N ASP A 34 4.94 4.67 5.59
CA ASP A 34 4.14 5.41 6.58
C ASP A 34 2.68 5.62 6.12
N SER A 35 2.24 4.88 5.10
CA SER A 35 0.91 5.04 4.49
C SER A 35 -0.22 4.84 5.50
N THR A 36 -0.06 3.85 6.38
CA THR A 36 -1.07 3.40 7.34
C THR A 36 -0.89 4.02 8.73
N ASN A 37 0.10 4.89 8.95
CA ASN A 37 0.40 5.44 10.28
C ASN A 37 -0.78 6.21 10.88
N THR A 38 -1.51 6.96 10.05
CA THR A 38 -2.70 7.72 10.49
C THR A 38 -3.87 6.83 10.91
N LEU A 39 -3.91 5.57 10.47
CA LEU A 39 -4.89 4.58 10.91
C LEU A 39 -4.46 3.87 12.20
N ARG A 40 -3.22 4.07 12.66
CA ARG A 40 -2.62 3.33 13.78
C ARG A 40 -1.98 4.28 14.80
N ASP A 41 -2.61 5.44 15.01
CA ASP A 41 -2.21 6.46 15.98
C ASP A 41 -0.73 6.91 15.86
N GLY A 42 -0.19 6.95 14.64
CA GLY A 42 1.17 7.38 14.36
C GLY A 42 2.26 6.34 14.64
N THR A 43 1.89 5.11 14.97
CA THR A 43 2.86 4.02 15.19
C THR A 43 3.44 3.54 13.85
N TYR A 44 4.64 2.96 13.87
CA TYR A 44 5.20 2.23 12.72
C TYR A 44 5.02 0.73 12.90
N ILE A 45 4.82 0.01 11.79
CA ILE A 45 4.76 -1.46 11.76
C ILE A 45 5.91 -2.00 10.92
N PRO A 46 6.40 -3.21 11.21
CA PRO A 46 7.32 -3.92 10.32
C PRO A 46 6.76 -4.02 8.90
N THR A 47 7.64 -3.88 7.91
CA THR A 47 7.25 -4.00 6.50
C THR A 47 7.35 -5.46 6.04
N VAL A 48 6.65 -5.79 4.96
CA VAL A 48 6.73 -7.13 4.35
C VAL A 48 8.17 -7.44 3.93
N LEU A 49 8.83 -6.49 3.26
CA LEU A 49 10.19 -6.68 2.79
C LEU A 49 11.22 -6.78 3.92
N ASP A 50 11.08 -6.01 5.00
CA ASP A 50 12.02 -6.11 6.12
C ASP A 50 11.85 -7.46 6.83
N THR A 51 10.61 -7.90 7.02
CA THR A 51 10.32 -9.23 7.61
C THR A 51 10.89 -10.37 6.75
N LEU A 52 10.79 -10.27 5.43
CA LEU A 52 11.37 -11.24 4.48
C LEU A 52 12.92 -11.24 4.47
N ARG A 53 13.58 -10.16 4.90
CA ARG A 53 15.04 -10.14 5.05
C ARG A 53 15.49 -10.84 6.32
N GLU A 54 14.70 -10.76 7.37
CA GLU A 54 15.00 -11.36 8.67
C GLU A 54 14.67 -12.85 8.72
N LYS A 55 13.65 -13.29 7.96
CA LYS A 55 13.13 -14.66 8.00
C LYS A 55 13.09 -15.30 6.61
N ASN A 56 13.50 -16.57 6.54
CA ASN A 56 13.42 -17.36 5.31
C ASN A 56 11.98 -17.72 4.89
N GLN A 57 11.05 -17.79 5.84
CA GLN A 57 9.62 -18.00 5.60
C GLN A 57 8.84 -17.00 6.44
N VAL A 58 7.94 -16.27 5.80
CA VAL A 58 7.10 -15.26 6.44
C VAL A 58 5.64 -15.66 6.25
N ASN A 59 4.89 -15.75 7.35
CA ASN A 59 3.45 -15.81 7.29
C ASN A 59 2.91 -14.38 7.12
N ALA A 60 2.06 -14.14 6.12
CA ALA A 60 1.51 -12.83 5.84
C ALA A 60 0.70 -12.25 7.02
N HIS A 61 0.11 -13.09 7.88
CA HIS A 61 -0.55 -12.64 9.11
C HIS A 61 0.40 -11.94 10.08
N GLU A 62 1.71 -12.17 10.02
CA GLU A 62 2.70 -11.48 10.88
C GLU A 62 2.92 -10.03 10.48
N VAL A 63 2.57 -9.67 9.24
CA VAL A 63 2.76 -8.32 8.67
C VAL A 63 1.43 -7.60 8.45
N ILE A 64 0.34 -8.16 8.97
CA ILE A 64 -1.00 -7.57 8.95
C ILE A 64 -1.33 -7.05 10.34
N TYR A 65 -1.56 -5.75 10.43
CA TYR A 65 -1.91 -5.07 11.67
C TYR A 65 -3.31 -4.49 11.58
N LYS A 66 -4.05 -4.46 12.69
CA LYS A 66 -5.35 -3.79 12.73
C LYS A 66 -5.19 -2.33 13.17
N GLY A 67 -5.77 -1.43 12.40
CA GLY A 67 -5.88 -0.01 12.73
C GLY A 67 -7.30 0.39 13.13
N PHE A 68 -7.59 1.67 12.91
CA PHE A 68 -8.88 2.31 13.15
C PHE A 68 -10.02 1.45 12.62
N ASN A 69 -11.04 1.21 13.47
CA ASN A 69 -12.25 0.48 13.11
C ASN A 69 -12.00 -0.89 12.45
N GLY A 70 -10.92 -1.57 12.82
CA GLY A 70 -10.61 -2.92 12.35
C GLY A 70 -10.01 -3.00 10.93
N ILE A 71 -9.65 -1.87 10.33
CA ILE A 71 -8.98 -1.83 9.02
C ILE A 71 -7.68 -2.63 9.09
N TYR A 72 -7.45 -3.49 8.10
CA TYR A 72 -6.19 -4.21 7.95
C TYR A 72 -5.14 -3.29 7.31
N CYS A 73 -3.99 -3.15 7.96
CA CYS A 73 -2.90 -2.28 7.57
C CYS A 73 -1.65 -3.11 7.26
N VAL A 74 -1.06 -2.88 6.10
CA VAL A 74 0.16 -3.54 5.63
C VAL A 74 1.08 -2.50 5.01
N GLU A 75 2.38 -2.59 5.23
CA GLU A 75 3.39 -1.79 4.53
C GLU A 75 4.29 -2.71 3.71
N ALA A 76 4.35 -2.54 2.40
CA ALA A 76 5.21 -3.35 1.53
C ALA A 76 6.69 -3.21 1.89
N GLY A 77 7.09 -1.98 2.25
CA GLY A 77 8.48 -1.61 2.41
C GLY A 77 9.17 -1.27 1.10
N GLY A 78 10.38 -0.74 1.22
CA GLY A 78 11.27 -0.45 0.10
C GLY A 78 12.62 -1.16 0.27
N PRO A 79 13.40 -1.30 -0.81
CA PRO A 79 14.79 -1.68 -0.67
C PRO A 79 15.58 -0.54 0.00
N ALA A 80 16.76 -0.86 0.53
CA ALA A 80 17.64 0.15 1.13
C ALA A 80 17.92 1.28 0.12
N PRO A 81 18.01 2.55 0.56
CA PRO A 81 18.30 3.66 -0.34
C PRO A 81 19.54 3.40 -1.21
N GLY A 82 19.41 3.58 -2.52
CA GLY A 82 20.49 3.33 -3.49
C GLY A 82 20.70 1.86 -3.86
N VAL A 83 19.90 0.92 -3.33
CA VAL A 83 19.98 -0.51 -3.62
C VAL A 83 18.63 -1.00 -4.16
N GLY A 84 18.63 -1.75 -5.25
CA GLY A 84 17.42 -2.42 -5.76
C GLY A 84 16.37 -1.50 -6.41
N CYS A 85 15.14 -2.02 -6.55
CA CYS A 85 14.02 -1.34 -7.20
C CYS A 85 12.81 -1.33 -6.26
N ALA A 86 12.34 -0.14 -5.88
CA ALA A 86 11.18 0.01 -4.99
C ALA A 86 9.94 -0.74 -5.49
N GLY A 87 9.72 -0.73 -6.81
CA GLY A 87 8.62 -1.46 -7.42
C GLY A 87 8.71 -2.99 -7.31
N ARG A 88 9.90 -3.59 -7.15
CA ARG A 88 10.02 -5.03 -6.86
C ARG A 88 9.50 -5.37 -5.46
N GLY A 89 9.60 -4.45 -4.51
CA GLY A 89 9.09 -4.64 -3.16
C GLY A 89 7.57 -4.85 -3.13
N ILE A 90 6.86 -4.03 -3.90
CA ILE A 90 5.41 -4.13 -4.06
C ILE A 90 5.02 -5.47 -4.67
N ILE A 91 5.69 -5.89 -5.75
CA ILE A 91 5.44 -7.20 -6.39
C ILE A 91 5.60 -8.32 -5.36
N THR A 92 6.73 -8.36 -4.67
CA THR A 92 7.02 -9.42 -3.69
C THR A 92 5.99 -9.44 -2.57
N ALA A 93 5.59 -8.28 -2.06
CA ALA A 93 4.62 -8.19 -0.97
C ALA A 93 3.23 -8.66 -1.41
N VAL A 94 2.76 -8.25 -2.58
CA VAL A 94 1.46 -8.68 -3.10
C VAL A 94 1.45 -10.17 -3.44
N GLU A 95 2.55 -10.68 -4.02
CA GLU A 95 2.68 -12.08 -4.38
C GLU A 95 2.66 -12.99 -3.13
N LEU A 96 3.31 -12.58 -2.04
CA LEU A 96 3.22 -13.29 -0.76
C LEU A 96 1.77 -13.44 -0.29
N PHE A 97 0.99 -12.36 -0.36
CA PHE A 97 -0.41 -12.35 0.07
C PHE A 97 -1.30 -13.21 -0.83
N LYS A 98 -1.07 -13.17 -2.15
CA LYS A 98 -1.76 -14.03 -3.12
C LYS A 98 -1.46 -15.51 -2.90
N GLN A 99 -0.18 -15.87 -2.74
CA GLN A 99 0.24 -17.25 -2.53
C GLN A 99 -0.34 -17.86 -1.25
N GLN A 100 -0.50 -17.03 -0.21
CA GLN A 100 -1.12 -17.44 1.06
C GLN A 100 -2.64 -17.22 1.10
N ARG A 101 -3.24 -16.76 -0.01
CA ARG A 101 -4.70 -16.57 -0.17
C ARG A 101 -5.33 -15.67 0.90
N ILE A 102 -4.57 -14.65 1.32
CA ILE A 102 -4.97 -13.75 2.42
C ILE A 102 -6.19 -12.92 2.04
N PHE A 103 -6.26 -12.46 0.79
CA PHE A 103 -7.36 -11.62 0.33
C PHE A 103 -8.69 -12.39 0.37
N GLU A 104 -8.67 -13.67 -0.02
CA GLU A 104 -9.83 -14.56 0.04
C GLU A 104 -10.14 -15.02 1.46
N GLU A 105 -9.12 -15.32 2.28
CA GLU A 105 -9.29 -15.76 3.68
C GLU A 105 -9.98 -14.69 4.52
N LEU A 106 -9.57 -13.42 4.35
CA LEU A 106 -10.12 -12.30 5.11
C LEU A 106 -11.48 -11.81 4.57
N ASP A 107 -11.90 -12.28 3.39
CA ASP A 107 -13.18 -11.92 2.76
C ASP A 107 -13.34 -10.39 2.70
N LEU A 108 -12.36 -9.72 2.09
CA LEU A 108 -12.27 -8.26 2.04
C LEU A 108 -13.20 -7.67 0.98
N ASP A 109 -13.91 -6.59 1.33
CA ASP A 109 -14.73 -5.83 0.38
C ASP A 109 -13.85 -4.88 -0.45
N PHE A 110 -12.81 -4.29 0.17
CA PHE A 110 -11.91 -3.35 -0.48
C PHE A 110 -10.45 -3.59 -0.11
N VAL A 111 -9.57 -3.58 -1.11
CA VAL A 111 -8.11 -3.49 -0.95
C VAL A 111 -7.64 -2.21 -1.61
N ILE A 112 -7.08 -1.29 -0.82
CA ILE A 112 -6.66 0.03 -1.28
C ILE A 112 -5.13 0.06 -1.29
N TYR A 113 -4.55 0.16 -2.48
CA TYR A 113 -3.10 0.28 -2.68
C TYR A 113 -2.68 1.75 -2.73
N ASP A 114 -1.90 2.20 -1.74
CA ASP A 114 -1.33 3.56 -1.73
C ASP A 114 0.04 3.55 -2.42
N VAL A 115 0.04 3.83 -3.72
CA VAL A 115 1.23 3.70 -4.58
C VAL A 115 1.96 5.04 -4.74
N LEU A 116 3.30 4.99 -4.76
CA LEU A 116 4.13 6.15 -5.06
C LEU A 116 3.84 6.68 -6.49
N GLY A 117 3.44 7.95 -6.57
CA GLY A 117 3.08 8.61 -7.83
C GLY A 117 4.11 9.62 -8.34
N ASP A 118 5.38 9.52 -7.92
CA ASP A 118 6.48 10.36 -8.43
C ASP A 118 7.25 9.68 -9.56
N VAL A 119 7.29 8.35 -9.55
CA VAL A 119 8.03 7.55 -10.52
C VAL A 119 7.12 6.43 -11.00
N VAL A 120 6.63 6.53 -12.22
CA VAL A 120 5.82 5.48 -12.86
C VAL A 120 6.76 4.52 -13.59
N CYS A 121 7.57 3.78 -12.84
CA CYS A 121 8.38 2.69 -13.41
C CYS A 121 7.60 1.37 -13.39
N GLY A 122 8.08 0.37 -14.13
CA GLY A 122 7.35 -0.88 -14.34
C GLY A 122 6.89 -1.60 -13.07
N GLY A 123 7.58 -1.42 -11.94
CA GLY A 123 7.18 -2.04 -10.67
C GLY A 123 6.10 -1.29 -9.89
N PHE A 124 5.96 0.04 -10.02
CA PHE A 124 4.85 0.78 -9.42
C PHE A 124 3.55 0.63 -10.22
N ALA A 125 3.67 0.29 -11.51
CA ALA A 125 2.52 -0.04 -12.37
C ALA A 125 1.99 -1.48 -12.16
N VAL A 126 2.61 -2.28 -11.29
CA VAL A 126 2.25 -3.71 -11.10
C VAL A 126 0.81 -3.91 -10.68
N PRO A 127 0.25 -3.17 -9.70
CA PRO A 127 -1.15 -3.36 -9.32
C PRO A 127 -2.09 -3.24 -10.53
N ILE A 128 -1.77 -2.35 -11.47
CA ILE A 128 -2.54 -2.13 -12.69
C ILE A 128 -2.23 -3.21 -13.74
N ARG A 129 -0.94 -3.48 -14.00
CA ARG A 129 -0.48 -4.39 -15.06
C ARG A 129 -0.92 -5.84 -14.83
N GLU A 130 -0.86 -6.28 -13.58
CA GLU A 130 -1.22 -7.66 -13.19
C GLU A 130 -2.71 -7.80 -12.87
N GLY A 131 -3.53 -6.77 -13.16
CA GLY A 131 -4.98 -6.78 -12.93
C GLY A 131 -5.37 -6.92 -11.46
N ILE A 132 -4.51 -6.50 -10.53
CA ILE A 132 -4.74 -6.58 -9.08
C ILE A 132 -5.67 -5.44 -8.63
N ALA A 133 -5.52 -4.26 -9.24
CA ALA A 133 -6.37 -3.11 -9.02
C ALA A 133 -7.34 -2.95 -10.21
N GLU A 134 -8.64 -3.02 -9.92
CA GLU A 134 -9.70 -2.82 -10.91
C GLU A 134 -9.95 -1.34 -11.21
N HIS A 135 -9.70 -0.48 -10.21
CA HIS A 135 -9.93 0.95 -10.28
C HIS A 135 -8.67 1.71 -9.87
N VAL A 136 -8.38 2.79 -10.62
CA VAL A 136 -7.22 3.66 -10.37
C VAL A 136 -7.73 5.08 -10.15
N PHE A 137 -7.32 5.67 -9.03
CA PHE A 137 -7.64 7.05 -8.67
C PHE A 137 -6.35 7.84 -8.49
N THR A 138 -6.30 9.04 -9.07
CA THR A 138 -5.14 9.93 -8.97
C THR A 138 -5.45 11.11 -8.06
N VAL A 139 -4.68 11.27 -6.99
CA VAL A 139 -4.75 12.46 -6.13
C VAL A 139 -3.85 13.54 -6.73
N SER A 140 -4.44 14.71 -7.02
CA SER A 140 -3.75 15.85 -7.62
C SER A 140 -4.22 17.17 -7.00
N SER A 141 -3.55 18.27 -7.36
CA SER A 141 -3.96 19.64 -7.05
C SER A 141 -3.76 20.53 -8.28
N ALA A 142 -4.05 21.83 -8.15
CA ALA A 142 -3.80 22.81 -9.20
C ALA A 142 -2.30 23.12 -9.42
N ASP A 143 -1.39 22.51 -8.65
CA ASP A 143 0.06 22.65 -8.84
C ASP A 143 0.50 22.02 -10.17
N PHE A 144 1.32 22.74 -10.93
CA PHE A 144 1.78 22.29 -12.26
C PHE A 144 2.44 20.90 -12.18
N MET A 145 3.29 20.66 -11.18
CA MET A 145 3.96 19.38 -11.03
C MET A 145 3.01 18.26 -10.61
N ALA A 146 1.92 18.57 -9.91
CA ALA A 146 0.89 17.59 -9.59
C ALA A 146 0.10 17.18 -10.85
N LEU A 147 -0.27 18.15 -11.68
CA LEU A 147 -0.92 17.90 -12.97
C LEU A 147 0.00 17.14 -13.93
N TYR A 148 1.28 17.53 -14.02
CA TYR A 148 2.28 16.81 -14.81
C TYR A 148 2.42 15.35 -14.36
N ALA A 149 2.55 15.11 -13.06
CA ALA A 149 2.66 13.75 -12.53
C ALA A 149 1.38 12.93 -12.73
N ALA A 150 0.21 13.55 -12.70
CA ALA A 150 -1.08 12.89 -12.91
C ALA A 150 -1.32 12.49 -14.37
N ASN A 151 -0.69 13.18 -15.32
CA ASN A 151 -0.85 12.96 -16.75
C ASN A 151 0.15 11.92 -17.32
N ASN A 152 1.07 11.41 -16.50
CA ASN A 152 2.02 10.35 -16.84
C ASN A 152 1.57 9.02 -16.23
#